data_AF-A0A1Z5LE87-F1
#
_entry.id   AF-A0A1Z5LE87-F1
#
_cell.length_a   1.000
_cell.length_b   1.000
_cell.length_c   1.000
_cell.angle_alpha   90.00
_cell.angle_beta   90.00
_cell.angle_gamma   90.00
#
_symmetry.space_group_name_H-M   'P 1'
#
loop_
_entity.id
_entity.type
_entity.pdbx_description
1 polymer ?
#
loop_
_entity_poly.entity_id
_entity_poly.type
_entity_poly.pdbx_seq_one_letter_code
_entity_poly.pdbx_strand_id
1 'polypeptide(L)'
;MVNMGYTKDDFIQFFCSKKSRRSPLINRGYYVRAKAISSVLEAYCSSMKNNKCQVLSFGAGFDTTFFRLKATNTLPFSCRYYEVDLPQVVENKLQAIAKSPELSNLVGIPTSTGAWTHYCILAQDLSLTENLEKVLKEHEFEFKLPTLILAECVLSYLDVNISNALIKWTAGVFSDCVFVVYEQVYPADGFGIFMLKHFSTLGSPLKSLHDYPSPSCLISRYQSLGYECHCVGMNDFFTWLNDANRVNLLEPFDEFEEWHEKCNHYALTVATKGRQLLSLRFLKDVEKRPVQTDTAQKKSICVWTFQDMPIQLWRAAHCSLVLSENAVLTVCGFANSDGVHKRVFSPVLTDLETNATHKIYIDSEETLDGRQHASAARFANGTILINGGRTSPLNACQNDILLSPNQEDIYKFTAVCIKPDFAPKPRWRHTVNIVWSHGNEFAFLFGGRTSAEYTLNDCYVYSPTTNMWSEVPLTAQTPSRRHSHAAVTVYI
;
A
#
# COMPACT_ATOMS: atom_id res chain seq x y z
N MET A 1 -13.43 0.49 4.61
CA MET A 1 -12.79 -0.67 5.26
C MET A 1 -13.71 -1.42 6.23
N VAL A 2 -14.33 -0.80 7.24
CA VAL A 2 -15.14 -1.50 8.27
C VAL A 2 -16.33 -2.23 7.65
N ASN A 3 -17.15 -1.53 6.86
CA ASN A 3 -18.28 -2.16 6.14
C ASN A 3 -17.85 -3.25 5.14
N MET A 4 -16.59 -3.24 4.70
CA MET A 4 -16.02 -4.27 3.82
C MET A 4 -15.41 -5.43 4.61
N GLY A 5 -15.51 -5.43 5.95
CA GLY A 5 -15.02 -6.52 6.81
C GLY A 5 -13.52 -6.52 7.06
N TYR A 6 -12.76 -5.48 6.71
CA TYR A 6 -11.31 -5.45 6.97
C TYR A 6 -10.98 -5.47 8.45
N THR A 7 -11.70 -4.65 9.21
CA THR A 7 -11.60 -4.51 10.66
C THR A 7 -13.00 -4.49 11.25
N LYS A 8 -13.13 -4.94 12.51
CA LYS A 8 -14.36 -4.78 13.28
C LYS A 8 -14.28 -3.48 14.09
N ASP A 9 -15.25 -2.61 13.88
CA ASP A 9 -15.39 -1.36 14.63
C ASP A 9 -16.87 -0.98 14.67
N ASP A 10 -17.53 -1.35 15.78
CA ASP A 10 -18.95 -1.10 15.98
C ASP A 10 -19.21 0.36 16.42
N PHE A 11 -18.15 1.16 16.66
CA PHE A 11 -18.24 2.50 17.25
C PHE A 11 -17.98 3.63 16.24
N ILE A 12 -17.27 3.38 15.14
CA ILE A 12 -16.93 4.43 14.17
C ILE A 12 -18.15 5.12 13.57
N GLN A 13 -19.29 4.41 13.52
CA GLN A 13 -20.56 4.94 13.03
C GLN A 13 -21.10 6.12 13.86
N PHE A 14 -20.72 6.24 15.13
CA PHE A 14 -21.14 7.36 15.99
C PHE A 14 -20.38 8.65 15.67
N PHE A 15 -19.20 8.55 15.06
CA PHE A 15 -18.34 9.69 14.75
C PHE A 15 -18.25 10.02 13.26
N CYS A 16 -18.65 9.09 12.38
CA CYS A 16 -18.63 9.29 10.94
C CYS A 16 -19.98 8.89 10.32
N SER A 17 -20.80 9.89 10.00
CA SER A 17 -22.10 9.69 9.34
C SER A 17 -21.98 9.37 7.84
N LYS A 18 -20.91 9.84 7.18
CA LYS A 18 -20.74 9.72 5.73
C LYS A 18 -20.11 8.38 5.34
N LYS A 19 -20.93 7.47 4.83
CA LYS A 19 -20.48 6.24 4.18
C LYS A 19 -19.90 6.57 2.80
N SER A 20 -18.57 6.69 2.71
CA SER A 20 -17.88 6.86 1.42
C SER A 20 -17.21 5.56 0.98
N ARG A 21 -17.43 5.15 -0.27
CA ARG A 21 -16.68 4.06 -0.87
C ARG A 21 -15.26 4.55 -1.17
N ARG A 22 -14.27 3.72 -0.82
CA ARG A 22 -12.85 3.93 -1.13
C ARG A 22 -12.36 2.80 -2.03
N SER A 23 -11.28 3.02 -2.76
CA SER A 23 -10.68 1.97 -3.58
C SER A 23 -10.14 0.83 -2.69
N PRO A 24 -10.04 -0.39 -3.23
CA PRO A 24 -9.40 -1.51 -2.57
C PRO A 24 -8.01 -1.18 -2.00
N LEU A 25 -7.17 -0.47 -2.77
CA LEU A 25 -5.86 0.04 -2.33
C LEU A 25 -5.94 0.87 -1.04
N ILE A 26 -6.90 1.78 -0.96
CA ILE A 26 -7.06 2.62 0.23
C ILE A 26 -7.51 1.79 1.42
N ASN A 27 -8.48 0.88 1.24
CA ASN A 27 -8.95 -0.01 2.31
C ASN A 27 -7.82 -0.90 2.85
N ARG A 28 -7.03 -1.54 1.98
CA ARG A 28 -5.90 -2.39 2.38
C ARG A 28 -4.84 -1.62 3.16
N GLY A 29 -4.46 -0.42 2.69
CA GLY A 29 -3.49 0.39 3.43
C GLY A 29 -3.99 0.83 4.81
N TYR A 30 -5.27 1.21 4.94
CA TYR A 30 -5.84 1.50 6.27
C TYR A 30 -5.97 0.26 7.15
N TYR A 31 -6.19 -0.92 6.58
CA TYR A 31 -6.16 -2.18 7.32
C TYR A 31 -4.79 -2.46 7.90
N VAL A 32 -3.71 -2.30 7.11
CA VAL A 32 -2.32 -2.45 7.60
C VAL A 32 -2.05 -1.48 8.75
N ARG A 33 -2.41 -0.21 8.59
CA ARG A 33 -2.34 0.82 9.64
C ARG A 33 -3.07 0.40 10.92
N ALA A 34 -4.34 -0.01 10.81
CA ALA A 34 -5.16 -0.41 11.95
C ALA A 34 -4.58 -1.65 12.66
N LYS A 35 -4.02 -2.61 11.91
CA LYS A 35 -3.36 -3.79 12.48
C LYS A 35 -2.06 -3.42 13.19
N ALA A 36 -1.24 -2.55 12.62
CA ALA A 36 0.00 -2.07 13.26
C ALA A 36 -0.28 -1.47 14.64
N ILE A 37 -1.23 -0.54 14.71
CA ILE A 37 -1.61 0.11 15.97
C ILE A 37 -2.26 -0.89 16.95
N SER A 38 -3.21 -1.71 16.46
CA SER A 38 -3.89 -2.68 17.33
C SER A 38 -2.92 -3.72 17.91
N SER A 39 -1.94 -4.19 17.13
CA SER A 39 -0.94 -5.16 17.62
C SER A 39 -0.11 -4.62 18.78
N VAL A 40 0.29 -3.35 18.75
CA VAL A 40 1.05 -2.75 19.87
C VAL A 40 0.15 -2.53 21.08
N LEU A 41 -1.06 -2.01 20.89
CA LEU A 41 -2.02 -1.76 21.97
C LEU A 41 -2.45 -3.06 22.65
N GLU A 42 -2.75 -4.12 21.89
CA GLU A 42 -3.10 -5.44 22.43
C GLU A 42 -1.93 -6.05 23.21
N ALA A 43 -0.70 -5.92 22.70
CA ALA A 43 0.50 -6.38 23.41
C ALA A 43 0.71 -5.61 24.72
N TYR A 44 0.50 -4.29 24.71
CA TYR A 44 0.57 -3.44 25.90
C TYR A 44 -0.50 -3.83 26.94
N CYS A 45 -1.76 -3.91 26.52
CA CYS A 45 -2.88 -4.27 27.38
C CYS A 45 -2.69 -5.67 27.99
N SER A 46 -2.21 -6.63 27.20
CA SER A 46 -1.91 -7.98 27.68
C SER A 46 -0.81 -8.00 28.72
N SER A 47 0.25 -7.19 28.52
CA SER A 47 1.38 -7.08 29.45
C SER A 47 1.01 -6.36 30.75
N MET A 48 0.02 -5.46 30.70
CA MET A 48 -0.44 -4.66 31.83
C MET A 48 -1.72 -5.16 32.47
N LYS A 49 -2.21 -6.34 32.11
CA LYS A 49 -3.51 -6.88 32.55
C LYS A 49 -3.76 -6.80 34.07
N ASN A 50 -2.71 -7.01 34.88
CA ASN A 50 -2.78 -7.02 36.34
C ASN A 50 -2.13 -5.78 37.01
N ASN A 51 -1.70 -4.80 36.22
CA ASN A 51 -1.00 -3.60 36.71
C ASN A 51 -1.87 -2.37 36.52
N LYS A 52 -1.68 -1.34 37.35
CA LYS A 52 -2.24 -0.02 37.08
C LYS A 52 -1.44 0.62 35.96
N CYS A 53 -2.10 1.11 34.92
CA CYS A 53 -1.46 1.62 33.72
C CYS A 53 -2.30 2.71 33.06
N GLN A 54 -1.74 3.42 32.07
CA GLN A 54 -2.46 4.47 31.35
C GLN A 54 -2.23 4.40 29.84
N VAL A 55 -3.14 4.98 29.06
CA VAL A 55 -2.91 5.29 27.66
C VAL A 55 -3.07 6.80 27.48
N LEU A 56 -2.19 7.42 26.69
CA LEU A 56 -2.25 8.84 26.32
C LEU A 56 -2.17 8.96 24.79
N SER A 57 -3.29 9.23 24.14
CA SER A 57 -3.39 9.39 22.69
C SER A 57 -3.35 10.88 22.31
N PHE A 58 -2.27 11.28 21.65
CA PHE A 58 -2.13 12.61 21.07
C PHE A 58 -2.80 12.69 19.71
N GLY A 59 -3.54 13.77 19.46
CA GLY A 59 -4.24 13.99 18.20
C GLY A 59 -5.21 12.85 17.88
N ALA A 60 -5.98 12.42 18.89
CA ALA A 60 -6.80 11.22 18.81
C ALA A 60 -7.91 11.32 17.75
N GLY A 61 -8.29 12.54 17.35
CA GLY A 61 -9.37 12.78 16.41
C GLY A 61 -10.64 12.07 16.86
N PHE A 62 -11.27 11.40 15.91
CA PHE A 62 -12.45 10.55 16.14
C PHE A 62 -12.11 9.06 16.27
N ASP A 63 -10.89 8.74 16.72
CA ASP A 63 -10.49 7.36 16.97
C ASP A 63 -11.41 6.65 17.98
N THR A 64 -11.63 5.36 17.77
CA THR A 64 -12.57 4.52 18.53
C THR A 64 -11.88 3.50 19.42
N THR A 65 -10.54 3.53 19.49
CA THR A 65 -9.74 2.49 20.13
C THR A 65 -10.14 2.26 21.58
N PHE A 66 -10.35 3.33 22.35
CA PHE A 66 -10.84 3.20 23.73
C PHE A 66 -12.11 2.35 23.80
N PHE A 67 -13.14 2.71 23.02
CA PHE A 67 -14.43 2.01 23.02
C PHE A 67 -14.29 0.56 22.58
N ARG A 68 -13.51 0.30 21.52
CA ARG A 68 -13.22 -1.05 21.03
C ARG A 68 -12.59 -1.91 22.12
N LEU A 69 -11.48 -1.45 22.72
CA LEU A 69 -10.75 -2.20 23.73
C LEU A 69 -11.55 -2.38 25.03
N LYS A 70 -12.34 -1.37 25.43
CA LYS A 70 -13.18 -1.43 26.63
C LYS A 70 -14.32 -2.42 26.45
N ALA A 71 -15.02 -2.37 25.30
CA ALA A 71 -16.15 -3.26 25.02
C ALA A 71 -15.76 -4.74 24.89
N THR A 72 -14.52 -5.03 24.46
CA THR A 72 -13.99 -6.41 24.38
C THR A 72 -13.29 -6.86 25.66
N ASN A 73 -13.30 -6.04 26.74
CA ASN A 73 -12.54 -6.28 27.97
C ASN A 73 -11.03 -6.51 27.73
N THR A 74 -10.49 -5.95 26.64
CA THR A 74 -9.06 -6.00 26.31
C THR A 74 -8.31 -4.94 27.10
N LEU A 75 -8.90 -3.75 27.27
CA LEU A 75 -8.31 -2.70 28.10
C LEU A 75 -8.27 -3.17 29.57
N PRO A 76 -7.11 -3.11 30.26
CA PRO A 76 -7.03 -3.50 31.67
C PRO A 76 -8.03 -2.72 32.52
N PHE A 77 -8.65 -3.37 33.51
CA PHE A 77 -9.69 -2.74 34.33
C PHE A 77 -9.20 -1.48 35.07
N SER A 78 -7.95 -1.50 35.51
CA SER A 78 -7.23 -0.41 36.17
C SER A 78 -6.69 0.65 35.21
N CYS A 79 -6.88 0.50 33.90
CA CYS A 79 -6.36 1.44 32.91
C CYS A 79 -7.33 2.61 32.73
N ARG A 80 -6.79 3.84 32.81
CA ARG A 80 -7.48 5.06 32.40
C ARG A 80 -6.92 5.54 31.06
N TYR A 81 -7.81 5.81 30.11
CA TYR A 81 -7.46 6.19 28.75
C TYR A 81 -7.62 7.70 28.58
N TYR A 82 -6.56 8.37 28.17
CA TYR A 82 -6.50 9.80 27.95
C TYR A 82 -6.37 10.09 26.46
N GLU A 83 -7.14 11.03 25.97
CA GLU A 83 -7.03 11.59 24.62
C GLU A 83 -6.78 13.09 24.69
N VAL A 84 -6.01 13.60 23.75
CA VAL A 84 -5.72 15.03 23.61
C VAL A 84 -5.96 15.43 22.16
N ASP A 85 -6.74 16.50 21.96
CA ASP A 85 -6.95 17.08 20.63
C ASP A 85 -7.29 18.56 20.73
N LEU A 86 -7.42 19.23 19.58
CA LEU A 86 -7.84 20.62 19.51
C LEU A 86 -9.27 20.80 20.02
N PRO A 87 -9.60 21.98 20.59
CA PRO A 87 -10.90 22.20 21.25
C PRO A 87 -12.11 21.81 20.43
N GLN A 88 -12.13 22.14 19.14
CA GLN A 88 -13.27 21.84 18.26
C GLN A 88 -13.48 20.33 18.05
N VAL A 89 -12.40 19.55 17.98
CA VAL A 89 -12.47 18.09 17.82
C VAL A 89 -12.99 17.46 19.11
N VAL A 90 -12.47 17.92 20.25
CA VAL A 90 -12.91 17.46 21.58
C VAL A 90 -14.38 17.75 21.81
N GLU A 91 -14.85 18.97 21.51
CA GLU A 91 -16.26 19.34 21.61
C GLU A 91 -17.14 18.39 20.79
N ASN A 92 -16.81 18.16 19.52
CA ASN A 92 -17.57 17.28 18.65
C ASN A 92 -17.60 15.83 19.16
N LYS A 93 -16.49 15.34 19.69
CA LYS A 93 -16.39 13.98 20.25
C LYS A 93 -17.19 13.83 21.53
N LEU A 94 -17.13 14.82 22.43
CA LEU A 94 -17.96 14.88 23.65
C LEU A 94 -19.45 14.88 23.31
N GLN A 95 -19.86 15.67 22.30
CA GLN A 95 -21.25 15.69 21.84
C GLN A 95 -21.72 14.33 21.30
N ALA A 96 -20.87 13.62 20.57
CA ALA A 96 -21.18 12.27 20.09
C ALA A 96 -21.31 11.27 21.25
N ILE A 97 -20.42 11.32 22.24
CA ILE A 97 -20.48 10.48 23.44
C ILE A 97 -21.77 10.73 24.21
N ALA A 98 -22.10 12.00 24.49
CA ALA A 98 -23.28 12.38 25.27
C ALA A 98 -24.61 11.97 24.60
N LYS A 99 -24.64 11.90 23.26
CA LYS A 99 -25.82 11.49 22.49
C LYS A 99 -26.00 9.98 22.36
N SER A 100 -24.99 9.18 22.68
CA SER A 100 -25.03 7.72 22.57
C SER A 100 -24.94 7.06 23.94
N PRO A 101 -26.00 6.36 24.39
CA PRO A 101 -25.94 5.52 25.58
C PRO A 101 -24.84 4.45 25.49
N GLU A 102 -24.60 3.89 24.30
CA GLU A 102 -23.57 2.88 24.07
C GLU A 102 -22.16 3.40 24.36
N LEU A 103 -21.85 4.64 23.94
CA LEU A 103 -20.57 5.28 24.24
C LEU A 103 -20.50 5.74 25.70
N SER A 104 -21.57 6.38 26.19
CA SER A 104 -21.65 6.92 27.55
C SER A 104 -21.51 5.83 28.62
N ASN A 105 -22.03 4.63 28.38
CA ASN A 105 -21.90 3.50 29.31
C ASN A 105 -20.46 2.97 29.42
N LEU A 106 -19.62 3.18 28.40
CA LEU A 106 -18.24 2.67 28.38
C LEU A 106 -17.23 3.61 29.05
N VAL A 107 -17.45 4.94 28.98
CA VAL A 107 -16.52 5.93 29.55
C VAL A 107 -16.46 5.90 31.09
N GLY A 108 -17.52 5.42 31.74
CA GLY A 108 -17.62 5.26 33.18
C GLY A 108 -18.38 6.40 33.86
N ILE A 109 -18.12 6.61 35.14
CA ILE A 109 -18.84 7.60 35.97
C ILE A 109 -18.09 8.94 35.92
N PRO A 110 -18.77 10.09 35.87
CA PRO A 110 -18.13 11.38 36.04
C PRO A 110 -17.32 11.47 37.34
N THR A 111 -16.16 12.09 37.26
CA THR A 111 -15.24 12.38 38.37
C THR A 111 -15.39 13.85 38.79
N SER A 112 -14.78 14.23 39.92
CA SER A 112 -14.78 15.62 40.41
C SER A 112 -14.11 16.62 39.45
N THR A 113 -13.29 16.13 38.50
CA THR A 113 -12.57 16.94 37.51
C THR A 113 -13.34 17.11 36.20
N GLY A 114 -14.56 16.56 36.10
CA GLY A 114 -15.35 16.60 34.86
C GLY A 114 -14.96 15.52 33.82
N ALA A 115 -13.91 14.75 34.06
CA ALA A 115 -13.56 13.55 33.29
C ALA A 115 -14.36 12.32 33.76
N TRP A 116 -14.21 11.17 33.10
CA TRP A 116 -14.79 9.90 33.55
C TRP A 116 -13.76 8.96 34.17
N THR A 117 -14.24 7.96 34.93
CA THR A 117 -13.39 6.99 35.63
C THR A 117 -12.49 6.17 34.70
N HIS A 118 -12.93 5.86 33.47
CA HIS A 118 -12.14 5.07 32.52
C HIS A 118 -11.58 5.89 31.35
N TYR A 119 -12.12 7.08 31.12
CA TYR A 119 -11.83 7.88 29.94
C TYR A 119 -11.75 9.36 30.26
N CYS A 120 -10.78 10.04 29.66
CA CYS A 120 -10.59 11.47 29.74
C CYS A 120 -10.20 12.00 28.36
N ILE A 121 -10.86 13.06 27.89
CA ILE A 121 -10.49 13.76 26.66
C ILE A 121 -10.22 15.23 26.97
N LEU A 122 -9.08 15.73 26.51
CA LEU A 122 -8.54 17.03 26.88
C LEU A 122 -8.42 17.93 25.65
N ALA A 123 -9.01 19.12 25.73
CA ALA A 123 -8.88 20.16 24.72
C ALA A 123 -7.56 20.90 24.93
N GLN A 124 -6.52 20.52 24.18
CA GLN A 124 -5.20 21.11 24.31
C GLN A 124 -4.43 21.09 22.98
N ASP A 125 -3.82 22.23 22.65
CA ASP A 125 -2.87 22.32 21.55
C ASP A 125 -1.54 21.67 21.95
N LEU A 126 -1.12 20.64 21.21
CA LEU A 126 0.11 19.89 21.44
C LEU A 126 1.38 20.72 21.20
N SER A 127 1.28 21.86 20.50
CA SER A 127 2.38 22.80 20.35
C SER A 127 2.73 23.55 21.65
N LEU A 128 1.83 23.53 22.64
CA LEU A 128 1.97 24.22 23.92
C LEU A 128 2.22 23.21 25.05
N THR A 129 3.40 22.59 25.06
CA THR A 129 3.73 21.46 25.96
C THR A 129 3.61 21.80 27.45
N GLU A 130 3.94 23.02 27.88
CA GLU A 130 3.82 23.44 29.29
C GLU A 130 2.37 23.37 29.80
N ASN A 131 1.42 23.76 28.95
CA ASN A 131 -0.01 23.70 29.29
C ASN A 131 -0.51 22.25 29.37
N LEU A 132 0.02 21.37 28.50
CA LEU A 132 -0.36 19.96 28.48
C LEU A 132 -0.06 19.25 29.81
N GLU A 133 1.12 19.46 30.40
CA GLU A 133 1.46 18.85 31.68
C GLU A 133 0.52 19.30 32.81
N LYS A 134 0.22 20.61 32.85
CA LYS A 134 -0.69 21.19 33.84
C LYS A 134 -2.09 20.57 33.72
N VAL A 135 -2.65 20.54 32.51
CA VAL A 135 -3.99 20.01 32.26
C VAL A 135 -4.06 18.52 32.58
N LEU A 136 -3.02 17.75 32.28
CA LEU A 136 -2.94 16.33 32.66
C LEU A 136 -2.98 16.14 34.18
N LYS A 137 -2.23 16.94 34.94
CA LYS A 137 -2.26 16.91 36.42
C LYS A 137 -3.63 17.26 36.99
N GLU A 138 -4.28 18.27 36.44
CA GLU A 138 -5.63 18.70 36.84
C GLU A 138 -6.68 17.60 36.62
N HIS A 139 -6.45 16.68 35.68
CA HIS A 139 -7.30 15.53 35.39
C HIS A 139 -6.71 14.21 35.92
N GLU A 140 -5.94 14.31 37.01
CA GLU A 140 -5.44 13.19 37.81
C GLU A 140 -4.58 12.19 37.01
N PHE A 141 -3.84 12.67 36.01
CA PHE A 141 -2.89 11.84 35.29
C PHE A 141 -1.66 11.51 36.17
N GLU A 142 -1.26 10.24 36.24
CA GLU A 142 -0.18 9.76 37.10
C GLU A 142 1.10 9.41 36.31
N PHE A 143 1.99 10.39 36.10
CA PHE A 143 3.23 10.25 35.31
C PHE A 143 4.20 9.11 35.71
N LYS A 144 4.03 8.54 36.90
CA LYS A 144 4.85 7.41 37.39
C LYS A 144 4.32 6.05 36.96
N LEU A 145 3.07 5.97 36.47
CA LEU A 145 2.49 4.71 36.00
C LEU A 145 3.04 4.34 34.62
N PRO A 146 3.15 3.04 34.31
CA PRO A 146 3.41 2.59 32.96
C PRO A 146 2.38 3.19 31.99
N THR A 147 2.88 3.87 30.97
CA THR A 147 2.02 4.62 30.03
C THR A 147 2.36 4.25 28.59
N LEU A 148 1.35 3.88 27.80
CA LEU A 148 1.45 3.89 26.34
C LEU A 148 1.05 5.27 25.83
N ILE A 149 1.95 5.92 25.10
CA ILE A 149 1.73 7.19 24.43
C ILE A 149 1.56 6.88 22.94
N LEU A 150 0.49 7.39 22.32
CA LEU A 150 0.16 7.13 20.92
C LEU A 150 0.14 8.44 20.14
N ALA A 151 0.77 8.47 18.97
CA ALA A 151 0.63 9.53 17.98
C ALA A 151 0.50 8.94 16.58
N GLU A 152 -0.73 8.83 16.08
CA GLU A 152 -1.04 8.13 14.83
C GLU A 152 -1.36 9.12 13.70
N CYS A 153 -0.38 9.41 12.84
CA CYS A 153 -0.39 10.50 11.86
C CYS A 153 -0.64 11.87 12.53
N VAL A 154 0.21 12.24 13.49
CA VAL A 154 0.05 13.49 14.27
C VAL A 154 1.32 14.33 14.23
N LEU A 155 2.46 13.76 14.66
CA LEU A 155 3.70 14.52 14.81
C LEU A 155 4.22 15.07 13.48
N SER A 156 3.89 14.41 12.36
CA SER A 156 4.28 14.87 11.03
C SER A 156 3.63 16.18 10.59
N TYR A 157 2.58 16.64 11.25
CA TYR A 157 1.96 17.96 10.99
C TYR A 157 2.51 19.09 11.85
N LEU A 158 3.25 18.78 12.91
CA LEU A 158 3.85 19.76 13.81
C LEU A 158 5.22 20.20 13.27
N ASP A 159 5.60 21.45 13.52
CA ASP A 159 6.96 21.89 13.20
C ASP A 159 7.98 21.02 13.94
N VAL A 160 9.13 20.76 13.31
CA VAL A 160 10.12 19.79 13.80
C VAL A 160 10.60 20.14 15.21
N ASN A 161 10.85 21.42 15.48
CA ASN A 161 11.26 21.88 16.81
C ASN A 161 10.18 21.62 17.87
N ILE A 162 8.91 21.82 17.51
CA ILE A 162 7.77 21.60 18.40
C ILE A 162 7.58 20.11 18.68
N SER A 163 7.57 19.28 17.65
CA SER A 163 7.43 17.83 17.83
C SER A 163 8.62 17.23 18.59
N ASN A 164 9.84 17.72 18.35
CA ASN A 164 11.01 17.32 19.14
C ASN A 164 10.91 17.75 20.60
N ALA A 165 10.40 18.96 20.88
CA ALA A 165 10.17 19.42 22.24
C ALA A 165 9.13 18.54 22.96
N LEU A 166 8.04 18.17 22.29
CA LEU A 166 7.03 17.27 22.83
C LEU A 166 7.61 15.88 23.14
N ILE A 167 8.37 15.28 22.20
CA ILE A 167 9.03 13.98 22.42
C ILE A 167 10.04 14.06 23.58
N LYS A 168 10.82 15.14 23.65
CA LYS A 168 11.80 15.34 24.73
C LYS A 168 11.11 15.52 26.08
N TRP A 169 9.98 16.23 26.12
CA TRP A 169 9.18 16.38 27.33
C TRP A 169 8.63 15.02 27.79
N THR A 170 8.07 14.20 26.89
CA THR A 170 7.62 12.86 27.27
C THR A 170 8.79 11.99 27.77
N ALA A 171 9.96 12.11 27.15
CA ALA A 171 11.16 11.44 27.66
C ALA A 171 11.58 11.97 29.03
N GLY A 172 11.30 13.23 29.36
CA GLY A 172 11.66 13.85 30.65
C GLY A 172 10.75 13.44 31.79
N VAL A 173 9.42 13.47 31.59
CA VAL A 173 8.44 13.38 32.67
C VAL A 173 7.98 11.96 32.99
N PHE A 174 8.03 11.04 32.02
CA PHE A 174 7.61 9.65 32.23
C PHE A 174 8.78 8.79 32.70
N SER A 175 8.56 7.97 33.74
CA SER A 175 9.56 7.02 34.24
C SER A 175 9.52 5.67 33.52
N ASP A 176 8.35 5.24 33.06
CA ASP A 176 8.15 4.00 32.31
C ASP A 176 7.07 4.24 31.23
N CYS A 177 7.47 4.26 29.96
CA CYS A 177 6.55 4.49 28.86
C CYS A 177 6.98 3.82 27.55
N VAL A 178 5.98 3.61 26.69
CA VAL A 178 6.17 3.26 25.28
C VAL A 178 5.50 4.34 24.43
N PHE A 179 6.27 5.02 23.59
CA PHE A 179 5.79 6.00 22.64
C PHE A 179 5.68 5.34 21.25
N VAL A 180 4.45 5.16 20.80
CA VAL A 180 4.08 4.53 19.55
C VAL A 180 3.70 5.61 18.54
N VAL A 181 4.41 5.67 17.42
CA VAL A 181 4.18 6.68 16.38
C VAL A 181 4.03 6.01 15.02
N TYR A 182 2.93 6.28 14.35
CA TYR A 182 2.70 5.87 12.97
C TYR A 182 2.76 7.11 12.08
N GLU A 183 3.76 7.21 11.21
CA GLU A 183 3.95 8.39 10.36
C GLU A 183 4.58 8.04 9.01
N GLN A 184 4.62 9.04 8.12
CA GLN A 184 5.14 8.88 6.77
C GLN A 184 6.68 8.86 6.74
N VAL A 185 7.25 8.25 5.71
CA VAL A 185 8.70 8.23 5.41
C VAL A 185 8.93 8.31 3.89
N TYR A 186 10.19 8.45 3.49
CA TYR A 186 10.71 8.50 2.11
C TYR A 186 10.11 9.63 1.25
N PRO A 187 10.51 10.90 1.48
CA PRO A 187 9.94 12.04 0.77
C PRO A 187 10.45 12.24 -0.67
N ALA A 188 11.52 11.55 -1.06
CA ALA A 188 12.35 11.94 -2.20
C ALA A 188 12.11 11.12 -3.48
N ASP A 189 11.41 9.98 -3.39
CA ASP A 189 11.09 9.18 -4.58
C ASP A 189 9.78 9.64 -5.26
N GLY A 190 9.40 8.95 -6.34
CA GLY A 190 8.23 9.32 -7.13
C GLY A 190 6.92 9.37 -6.34
N PHE A 191 6.71 8.46 -5.39
CA PHE A 191 5.52 8.46 -4.54
C PHE A 191 5.65 9.50 -3.43
N GLY A 192 6.81 9.63 -2.79
CA GLY A 192 7.10 10.63 -1.78
C GLY A 192 6.81 12.07 -2.24
N ILE A 193 7.28 12.42 -3.44
CA ILE A 193 7.04 13.74 -4.06
C ILE A 193 5.54 13.98 -4.26
N PHE A 194 4.81 12.98 -4.78
CA PHE A 194 3.36 13.07 -4.96
C PHE A 194 2.63 13.24 -3.61
N MET A 195 3.01 12.45 -2.60
CA MET A 195 2.44 12.49 -1.26
C MET A 195 2.60 13.87 -0.62
N LEU A 196 3.80 14.45 -0.65
CA LEU A 196 4.06 15.80 -0.11
C LEU A 196 3.22 16.87 -0.81
N LYS A 197 3.12 16.82 -2.14
CA LYS A 197 2.29 17.74 -2.93
C LYS A 197 0.80 17.61 -2.57
N HIS A 198 0.32 16.37 -2.41
CA HIS A 198 -1.06 16.08 -2.02
C HIS A 198 -1.43 16.73 -0.68
N PHE A 199 -0.64 16.48 0.36
CA PHE A 199 -0.88 17.05 1.69
C PHE A 199 -0.76 18.58 1.72
N SER A 200 0.17 19.15 0.94
CA SER A 200 0.29 20.61 0.80
C SER A 200 -0.97 21.22 0.17
N THR A 201 -1.54 20.57 -0.85
CA THR A 201 -2.77 21.04 -1.52
C THR A 201 -4.00 20.96 -0.60
N LEU A 202 -4.00 20.03 0.36
CA LEU A 202 -5.05 19.94 1.39
C LEU A 202 -4.90 20.96 2.53
N GLY A 203 -3.82 21.77 2.54
CA GLY A 203 -3.53 22.70 3.62
C GLY A 203 -2.97 22.04 4.89
N SER A 204 -2.49 20.80 4.79
CA SER A 204 -1.94 20.02 5.91
C SER A 204 -0.56 19.46 5.58
N PRO A 205 0.45 20.31 5.32
CA PRO A 205 1.77 19.87 4.88
C PRO A 205 2.45 18.97 5.91
N LEU A 206 3.19 17.97 5.42
CA LEU A 206 4.02 17.09 6.25
C LEU A 206 5.35 17.78 6.52
N LYS A 207 5.57 18.21 7.77
CA LYS A 207 6.66 19.10 8.16
C LYS A 207 7.92 18.36 8.62
N SER A 208 7.80 17.13 9.13
CA SER A 208 8.93 16.38 9.70
C SER A 208 9.69 15.52 8.70
N LEU A 209 9.12 15.29 7.51
CA LEU A 209 9.60 14.27 6.58
C LEU A 209 10.97 14.58 5.97
N HIS A 210 11.29 15.85 5.77
CA HIS A 210 12.60 16.23 5.22
C HIS A 210 13.74 16.03 6.23
N ASP A 211 13.49 16.28 7.51
CA ASP A 211 14.45 16.08 8.60
C ASP A 211 14.60 14.61 9.00
N TYR A 212 13.52 13.83 8.91
CA TYR A 212 13.51 12.40 9.26
C TYR A 212 12.96 11.54 8.12
N PRO A 213 13.70 11.42 7.00
CA PRO A 213 13.18 10.85 5.75
C PRO A 213 13.07 9.32 5.75
N SER A 214 13.53 8.61 6.77
CA SER A 214 13.62 7.14 6.74
C SER A 214 13.43 6.52 8.12
N PRO A 215 13.11 5.21 8.21
CA PRO A 215 13.04 4.48 9.48
C PRO A 215 14.32 4.60 10.33
N SER A 216 15.51 4.62 9.71
CA SER A 216 16.77 4.80 10.45
C SER A 216 16.90 6.22 11.03
N CYS A 217 16.50 7.25 10.27
CA CYS A 217 16.45 8.62 10.78
C CYS A 217 15.44 8.77 11.92
N LEU A 218 14.28 8.11 11.85
CA LEU A 218 13.32 8.06 12.94
C LEU A 218 13.91 7.39 14.19
N ILE A 219 14.60 6.26 14.05
CA ILE A 219 15.31 5.62 15.17
C ILE A 219 16.31 6.59 15.81
N SER A 220 17.16 7.24 15.01
CA SER A 220 18.14 8.22 15.50
C SER A 220 17.48 9.41 16.20
N ARG A 221 16.34 9.89 15.68
CA ARG A 221 15.55 10.96 16.30
C ARG A 221 15.17 10.60 17.74
N TYR A 222 14.47 9.49 17.93
CA TYR A 222 14.00 9.10 19.26
C TYR A 222 15.14 8.74 20.21
N GLN A 223 16.20 8.11 19.70
CA GLN A 223 17.42 7.85 20.48
C GLN A 223 18.07 9.13 21.00
N SER A 224 18.22 10.13 20.13
CA SER A 224 18.79 11.43 20.52
C SER A 224 17.93 12.19 21.54
N LEU A 225 16.64 11.84 21.65
CA LEU A 225 15.68 12.48 22.54
C LEU A 225 15.40 11.68 23.82
N GLY A 226 16.16 10.61 24.08
CA GLY A 226 16.15 9.91 25.38
C GLY A 226 15.36 8.61 25.42
N TYR A 227 15.13 7.98 24.26
CA TYR A 227 14.46 6.68 24.15
C TYR A 227 15.37 5.58 23.63
N GLU A 228 15.10 4.34 24.00
CA GLU A 228 15.45 3.19 23.15
C GLU A 228 14.40 3.09 22.04
N CYS A 229 14.77 2.73 20.81
CA CYS A 229 13.84 2.86 19.69
C CYS A 229 14.00 1.78 18.64
N HIS A 230 12.87 1.23 18.21
CA HIS A 230 12.74 0.39 17.02
C HIS A 230 11.76 1.04 16.04
N CYS A 231 11.95 0.81 14.75
CA CYS A 231 11.06 1.31 13.70
C CYS A 231 10.90 0.25 12.61
N VAL A 232 9.67 0.02 12.17
CA VAL A 232 9.34 -0.94 11.12
C VAL A 232 8.58 -0.25 9.98
N GLY A 233 8.99 -0.49 8.74
CA GLY A 233 8.25 -0.05 7.56
C GLY A 233 6.95 -0.86 7.39
N MET A 234 5.87 -0.23 6.92
CA MET A 234 4.57 -0.92 6.80
C MET A 234 4.55 -2.02 5.74
N ASN A 235 5.50 -2.02 4.80
CA ASN A 235 5.70 -3.13 3.88
C ASN A 235 6.23 -4.37 4.62
N ASP A 236 7.26 -4.22 5.46
CA ASP A 236 7.78 -5.31 6.29
C ASP A 236 6.73 -5.81 7.28
N PHE A 237 6.05 -4.88 7.98
CA PHE A 237 4.99 -5.23 8.92
C PHE A 237 3.87 -6.05 8.26
N PHE A 238 3.46 -5.68 7.04
CA PHE A 238 2.43 -6.43 6.31
C PHE A 238 2.85 -7.89 6.07
N THR A 239 4.15 -8.17 5.83
CA THR A 239 4.63 -9.55 5.64
C THR A 239 4.48 -10.43 6.89
N TRP A 240 4.32 -9.83 8.07
CA TRP A 240 4.12 -10.54 9.33
C TRP A 240 2.66 -10.91 9.59
N LEU A 241 1.72 -10.33 8.85
CA LEU A 241 0.30 -10.54 9.06
C LEU A 241 -0.16 -11.89 8.49
N ASN A 242 -0.59 -12.78 9.38
CA ASN A 242 -1.17 -14.07 9.01
C ASN A 242 -2.68 -13.98 8.68
N ASP A 243 -3.06 -13.04 7.81
CA ASP A 243 -4.47 -12.74 7.48
C ASP A 243 -4.71 -12.49 5.98
N ALA A 244 -3.70 -12.81 5.14
CA ALA A 244 -3.71 -12.54 3.71
C ALA A 244 -4.89 -13.21 3.00
N ASN A 245 -5.21 -14.47 3.33
CA ASN A 245 -6.32 -15.21 2.70
C ASN A 245 -7.65 -14.51 2.90
N ARG A 246 -7.96 -14.08 4.13
CA ARG A 246 -9.22 -13.40 4.44
C ARG A 246 -9.29 -12.05 3.71
N VAL A 247 -8.24 -11.25 3.79
CA VAL A 247 -8.18 -9.92 3.13
C VAL A 247 -8.32 -10.04 1.61
N ASN A 248 -7.73 -11.07 1.00
CA ASN A 248 -7.83 -11.33 -0.43
C ASN A 248 -9.24 -11.72 -0.91
N LEU A 249 -10.12 -12.14 -0.01
CA LEU A 249 -11.51 -12.50 -0.32
C LEU A 249 -12.50 -11.35 -0.11
N LEU A 250 -12.09 -10.23 0.51
CA LEU A 250 -13.02 -9.13 0.83
C LEU A 250 -13.44 -8.33 -0.40
N GLU A 251 -12.52 -8.10 -1.32
CA GLU A 251 -12.77 -7.39 -2.57
C GLU A 251 -11.72 -7.72 -3.63
N PRO A 252 -12.06 -7.58 -4.93
CA PRO A 252 -11.09 -7.76 -6.01
C PRO A 252 -9.95 -6.75 -5.89
N PHE A 253 -8.72 -7.21 -6.09
CA PHE A 253 -7.53 -6.40 -5.91
C PHE A 253 -6.42 -6.74 -6.91
N ASP A 254 -5.82 -5.72 -7.50
CA ASP A 254 -4.71 -5.84 -8.45
C ASP A 254 -3.79 -4.60 -8.53
N GLU A 255 -3.90 -3.67 -7.60
CA GLU A 255 -3.06 -2.45 -7.44
C GLU A 255 -1.85 -2.77 -6.54
N PHE A 256 -1.13 -3.85 -6.83
CA PHE A 256 -0.09 -4.37 -5.93
C PHE A 256 1.12 -3.44 -5.81
N GLU A 257 1.56 -2.88 -6.93
CA GLU A 257 2.68 -1.95 -6.98
C GLU A 257 2.35 -0.69 -6.17
N GLU A 258 1.18 -0.09 -6.38
CA GLU A 258 0.74 1.09 -5.63
C GLU A 258 0.54 0.78 -4.14
N TRP A 259 0.18 -0.45 -3.80
CA TRP A 259 0.07 -0.86 -2.40
C TRP A 259 1.43 -1.04 -1.73
N HIS A 260 2.41 -1.62 -2.42
CA HIS A 260 3.79 -1.65 -1.94
C HIS A 260 4.36 -0.24 -1.77
N GLU A 261 4.14 0.66 -2.74
CA GLU A 261 4.52 2.07 -2.61
C GLU A 261 3.88 2.69 -1.37
N LYS A 262 2.56 2.56 -1.22
CA LYS A 262 1.86 3.06 -0.02
C LYS A 262 2.42 2.47 1.28
N CYS A 263 2.73 1.17 1.33
CA CYS A 263 3.24 0.52 2.53
C CYS A 263 4.72 0.86 2.80
N ASN A 264 5.53 1.14 1.79
CA ASN A 264 6.91 1.58 1.97
C ASN A 264 7.01 2.99 2.56
N HIS A 265 6.01 3.85 2.29
CA HIS A 265 5.99 5.25 2.68
C HIS A 265 5.40 5.54 4.06
N TYR A 266 5.16 4.50 4.86
CA TYR A 266 4.72 4.64 6.25
C TYR A 266 5.55 3.72 7.14
N ALA A 267 5.80 4.18 8.36
CA ALA A 267 6.53 3.43 9.36
C ALA A 267 5.83 3.50 10.71
N LEU A 268 6.08 2.49 11.53
CA LEU A 268 5.66 2.42 12.92
C LEU A 268 6.91 2.44 13.79
N THR A 269 7.06 3.52 14.53
CA THR A 269 8.09 3.71 15.54
C THR A 269 7.55 3.26 16.89
N VAL A 270 8.33 2.46 17.60
CA VAL A 270 8.08 2.07 18.99
C VAL A 270 9.31 2.44 19.80
N ALA A 271 9.18 3.53 20.57
CA ALA A 271 10.23 4.08 21.40
C ALA A 271 9.91 3.81 22.88
N THR A 272 10.85 3.28 23.65
CA THR A 272 10.64 2.83 25.03
C THR A 272 11.59 3.51 26.00
N LYS A 273 11.08 3.72 27.22
CA LYS A 273 11.84 4.19 28.38
C LYS A 273 11.33 3.46 29.62
N GLY A 274 12.21 3.13 30.55
CA GLY A 274 11.87 2.37 31.76
C GLY A 274 12.17 0.88 31.59
N ARG A 275 11.73 0.03 32.52
CA ARG A 275 12.08 -1.41 32.50
C ARG A 275 10.87 -2.31 32.24
N GLN A 276 9.67 -1.91 32.68
CA GLN A 276 8.48 -2.77 32.60
C GLN A 276 8.02 -2.95 31.15
N LEU A 277 8.23 -1.95 30.30
CA LEU A 277 7.77 -1.96 28.91
C LEU A 277 8.82 -2.39 27.88
N LEU A 278 10.08 -2.63 28.29
CA LEU A 278 11.12 -3.14 27.38
C LEU A 278 10.83 -4.58 26.91
N SER A 279 10.09 -5.36 27.68
CA SER A 279 9.76 -6.75 27.34
C SER A 279 8.50 -6.92 26.50
N LEU A 280 7.91 -5.83 25.98
CA LEU A 280 6.72 -5.90 25.14
C LEU A 280 6.94 -6.88 23.99
N ARG A 281 6.02 -7.85 23.85
CA ARG A 281 6.14 -8.94 22.88
C ARG A 281 6.32 -8.42 21.43
N PHE A 282 5.68 -7.30 21.12
CA PHE A 282 5.81 -6.61 19.84
C PHE A 282 7.27 -6.30 19.48
N LEU A 283 8.10 -5.89 20.44
CA LEU A 283 9.51 -5.55 20.21
C LEU A 283 10.32 -6.76 19.75
N LYS A 284 9.99 -7.97 20.24
CA LYS A 284 10.62 -9.22 19.81
C LYS A 284 10.25 -9.59 18.38
N ASP A 285 9.05 -9.22 17.93
CA ASP A 285 8.63 -9.45 16.56
C ASP A 285 9.27 -8.44 15.60
N VAL A 286 9.53 -7.20 16.04
CA VAL A 286 10.21 -6.17 15.23
C VAL A 286 11.67 -6.52 14.93
N GLU A 287 12.32 -7.32 15.77
CA GLU A 287 13.68 -7.82 15.53
C GLU A 287 13.75 -8.90 14.44
N LYS A 288 12.61 -9.47 14.00
CA LYS A 288 12.56 -10.41 12.87
C LYS A 288 12.77 -9.63 11.57
N ARG A 289 14.03 -9.32 11.27
CA ARG A 289 14.42 -8.67 10.02
C ARG A 289 13.96 -9.52 8.83
N PRO A 290 13.58 -8.89 7.70
CA PRO A 290 13.50 -9.59 6.44
C PRO A 290 14.82 -10.30 6.15
N VAL A 291 14.76 -11.46 5.48
CA VAL A 291 15.95 -12.15 4.97
C VAL A 291 16.79 -11.11 4.22
N GLN A 292 18.05 -10.95 4.62
CA GLN A 292 19.00 -10.15 3.84
C GLN A 292 19.00 -10.72 2.42
N THR A 293 18.46 -9.95 1.48
CA THR A 293 18.72 -10.23 0.07
C THR A 293 20.20 -9.99 -0.12
N ASP A 294 20.91 -11.00 -0.62
CA ASP A 294 22.32 -10.89 -0.96
C ASP A 294 22.52 -9.56 -1.70
N THR A 295 23.48 -8.77 -1.23
CA THR A 295 23.89 -7.57 -1.94
C THR A 295 24.54 -8.04 -3.23
N ALA A 296 23.72 -8.20 -4.27
CA ALA A 296 24.21 -8.52 -5.60
C ALA A 296 25.32 -7.51 -5.93
N GLN A 297 26.46 -8.02 -6.40
CA GLN A 297 27.54 -7.16 -6.90
C GLN A 297 26.93 -6.11 -7.82
N LYS A 298 27.15 -4.83 -7.52
CA LYS A 298 26.74 -3.72 -8.38
C LYS A 298 27.30 -4.00 -9.78
N LYS A 299 26.45 -4.48 -10.68
CA LYS A 299 26.80 -4.64 -12.09
C LYS A 299 27.09 -3.27 -12.69
N SER A 300 27.80 -3.28 -13.81
CA SER A 300 28.15 -2.11 -14.60
C SER A 300 26.98 -1.14 -14.70
N ILE A 301 27.23 0.13 -14.39
CA ILE A 301 26.22 1.18 -14.45
C ILE A 301 25.77 1.30 -15.91
N CYS A 302 24.52 0.93 -16.19
CA CYS A 302 23.87 1.36 -17.42
C CYS A 302 23.68 2.88 -17.31
N VAL A 303 24.29 3.64 -18.22
CA VAL A 303 24.10 5.09 -18.29
C VAL A 303 22.81 5.33 -19.05
N TRP A 304 21.79 5.79 -18.33
CA TRP A 304 20.52 6.17 -18.92
C TRP A 304 20.54 7.65 -19.27
N THR A 305 20.08 7.98 -20.47
CA THR A 305 19.76 9.36 -20.85
C THR A 305 18.25 9.54 -20.74
N PHE A 306 17.81 10.44 -19.87
CA PHE A 306 16.40 10.80 -19.79
C PHE A 306 16.03 11.69 -20.98
N GLN A 307 14.90 11.39 -21.61
CA GLN A 307 14.29 12.23 -22.64
C GLN A 307 12.87 12.59 -22.22
N ASP A 308 12.42 13.77 -22.68
CA ASP A 308 11.02 14.15 -22.52
C ASP A 308 10.13 13.17 -23.28
N MET A 309 9.09 12.70 -22.61
CA MET A 309 8.20 11.68 -23.16
C MET A 309 7.02 12.36 -23.88
N PRO A 310 6.76 12.02 -25.16
CA PRO A 310 5.54 12.45 -25.85
C PRO A 310 4.29 12.05 -25.06
N ILE A 311 3.31 12.95 -24.95
CA ILE A 311 2.07 12.70 -24.18
C ILE A 311 1.32 11.44 -24.65
N GLN A 312 1.49 11.05 -25.92
CA GLN A 312 0.95 9.84 -26.54
C GLN A 312 1.52 8.54 -25.95
N LEU A 313 2.70 8.61 -25.32
CA LEU A 313 3.34 7.51 -24.60
C LEU A 313 3.02 7.50 -23.11
N TRP A 314 2.24 8.45 -22.61
CA TRP A 314 1.82 8.39 -21.21
C TRP A 314 0.79 7.26 -21.06
N ARG A 315 1.24 6.14 -20.49
CA ARG A 315 0.39 4.96 -20.27
C ARG A 315 0.99 4.02 -19.23
N ALA A 316 0.15 3.18 -18.65
CA ALA A 316 0.54 2.14 -17.72
C ALA A 316 -0.10 0.80 -18.08
N ALA A 317 0.46 -0.30 -17.56
CA ALA A 317 0.00 -1.66 -17.79
C ALA A 317 -0.10 -2.05 -19.29
N HIS A 318 0.77 -1.48 -20.12
CA HIS A 318 0.91 -1.71 -21.56
C HIS A 318 1.96 -2.78 -21.88
N CYS A 319 2.10 -3.12 -23.15
CA CYS A 319 3.21 -3.92 -23.68
C CYS A 319 3.95 -3.13 -24.76
N SER A 320 5.27 -3.28 -24.83
CA SER A 320 6.11 -2.66 -25.85
C SER A 320 6.92 -3.72 -26.58
N LEU A 321 7.00 -3.61 -27.90
CA LEU A 321 7.60 -4.57 -28.81
C LEU A 321 8.54 -3.86 -29.77
N VAL A 322 9.73 -4.40 -29.98
CA VAL A 322 10.66 -3.91 -31.00
C VAL A 322 10.20 -4.41 -32.38
N LEU A 323 9.88 -3.49 -33.29
CA LEU A 323 9.53 -3.78 -34.68
C LEU A 323 10.76 -3.74 -35.61
N SER A 324 11.69 -2.85 -35.35
CA SER A 324 12.98 -2.73 -36.04
C SER A 324 13.99 -2.06 -35.11
N GLU A 325 15.22 -1.84 -35.59
CA GLU A 325 16.26 -1.13 -34.84
C GLU A 325 15.76 0.22 -34.27
N ASN A 326 14.95 0.93 -35.04
CA ASN A 326 14.49 2.29 -34.71
C ASN A 326 13.00 2.39 -34.39
N ALA A 327 12.26 1.29 -34.30
CA ALA A 327 10.81 1.34 -34.15
C ALA A 327 10.29 0.45 -33.02
N VAL A 328 9.52 1.04 -32.11
CA VAL A 328 8.85 0.34 -31.01
C VAL A 328 7.34 0.52 -31.12
N LEU A 329 6.62 -0.61 -31.17
CA LEU A 329 5.18 -0.64 -31.07
C LEU A 329 4.77 -0.79 -29.61
N THR A 330 3.88 0.08 -29.16
CA THR A 330 3.30 0.03 -27.83
C THR A 330 1.80 -0.21 -27.92
N VAL A 331 1.34 -1.30 -27.30
CA VAL A 331 -0.05 -1.80 -27.37
C VAL A 331 -0.65 -1.93 -25.97
N CYS A 332 -1.99 -1.93 -25.90
CA CYS A 332 -2.75 -2.15 -24.66
C CYS A 332 -2.47 -1.10 -23.56
N GLY A 333 -3.00 -1.34 -22.36
CA GLY A 333 -2.84 -0.49 -21.19
C GLY A 333 -3.89 0.63 -21.09
N PHE A 334 -3.69 1.54 -20.15
CA PHE A 334 -4.51 2.75 -20.00
C PHE A 334 -3.65 4.00 -20.08
N ALA A 335 -4.22 5.09 -20.59
CA ALA A 335 -3.52 6.35 -20.84
C ALA A 335 -4.30 7.55 -20.24
N ASN A 336 -3.63 8.69 -20.04
CA ASN A 336 -4.28 9.94 -19.69
C ASN A 336 -4.73 10.60 -20.98
N SER A 337 -5.98 11.00 -21.04
CA SER A 337 -6.49 11.88 -22.08
C SER A 337 -7.23 13.00 -21.36
N ASP A 338 -6.71 14.22 -21.48
CA ASP A 338 -7.36 15.43 -20.97
C ASP A 338 -7.57 15.43 -19.45
N GLY A 339 -6.61 14.87 -18.70
CA GLY A 339 -6.67 14.77 -17.24
C GLY A 339 -7.60 13.67 -16.71
N VAL A 340 -8.18 12.85 -17.59
CA VAL A 340 -8.98 11.68 -17.23
C VAL A 340 -8.26 10.41 -17.66
N HIS A 341 -8.09 9.47 -16.72
CA HIS A 341 -7.63 8.11 -17.02
C HIS A 341 -8.67 7.40 -17.90
N LYS A 342 -8.35 7.15 -19.17
CA LYS A 342 -9.21 6.42 -20.11
C LYS A 342 -8.60 5.05 -20.41
N ARG A 343 -9.46 4.03 -20.48
CA ARG A 343 -9.08 2.61 -20.70
C ARG A 343 -8.72 2.28 -22.15
N VAL A 344 -8.85 3.23 -23.08
CA VAL A 344 -8.78 2.98 -24.51
C VAL A 344 -7.72 3.87 -25.12
N PHE A 345 -6.69 3.27 -25.72
CA PHE A 345 -5.82 3.95 -26.66
C PHE A 345 -5.58 3.06 -27.88
N SER A 346 -5.49 3.68 -29.04
CA SER A 346 -4.93 3.06 -30.24
C SER A 346 -3.51 2.57 -29.93
N PRO A 347 -3.02 1.49 -30.57
CA PRO A 347 -1.59 1.21 -30.53
C PRO A 347 -0.80 2.43 -31.03
N VAL A 348 0.44 2.58 -30.57
CA VAL A 348 1.31 3.66 -31.04
C VAL A 348 2.65 3.11 -31.48
N LEU A 349 3.16 3.67 -32.58
CA LEU A 349 4.49 3.41 -33.08
C LEU A 349 5.39 4.57 -32.72
N THR A 350 6.51 4.27 -32.08
CA THR A 350 7.52 5.25 -31.68
C THR A 350 8.78 5.01 -32.46
N ASP A 351 9.22 6.04 -33.16
CA ASP A 351 10.53 6.11 -33.77
C ASP A 351 11.56 6.51 -32.70
N LEU A 352 12.56 5.66 -32.48
CA LEU A 352 13.55 5.82 -31.40
C LEU A 352 14.65 6.84 -31.74
N GLU A 353 14.87 7.15 -33.02
CA GLU A 353 15.86 8.15 -33.43
C GLU A 353 15.30 9.57 -33.25
N THR A 354 14.05 9.77 -33.66
CA THR A 354 13.37 11.07 -33.66
C THR A 354 12.51 11.30 -32.42
N ASN A 355 12.24 10.25 -31.64
CA ASN A 355 11.27 10.24 -30.54
C ASN A 355 9.84 10.62 -30.99
N ALA A 356 9.54 10.49 -32.29
CA ALA A 356 8.21 10.76 -32.84
C ALA A 356 7.27 9.59 -32.56
N THR A 357 6.06 9.87 -32.04
CA THR A 357 5.05 8.86 -31.75
C THR A 357 3.80 9.06 -32.60
N HIS A 358 3.45 8.04 -33.37
CA HIS A 358 2.29 8.02 -34.26
C HIS A 358 1.26 6.98 -33.81
N LYS A 359 -0.03 7.34 -33.90
CA LYS A 359 -1.11 6.37 -33.67
C LYS A 359 -1.16 5.38 -34.81
N ILE A 360 -1.35 4.12 -34.47
CA ILE A 360 -1.61 3.03 -35.41
C ILE A 360 -3.12 2.93 -35.66
N TYR A 361 -3.47 2.72 -36.93
CA TYR A 361 -4.82 2.38 -37.35
C TYR A 361 -4.97 0.85 -37.45
N ILE A 362 -6.02 0.32 -36.83
CA ILE A 362 -6.39 -1.10 -36.95
C ILE A 362 -7.49 -1.17 -38.01
N ASP A 363 -7.17 -1.75 -39.16
CA ASP A 363 -8.07 -1.89 -40.31
C ASP A 363 -8.90 -3.18 -40.21
N SER A 364 -9.72 -3.26 -39.16
CA SER A 364 -10.66 -4.36 -38.90
C SER A 364 -11.71 -3.95 -37.87
N GLU A 365 -12.81 -4.69 -37.79
CA GLU A 365 -13.82 -4.50 -36.73
C GLU A 365 -13.34 -5.00 -35.34
N GLU A 366 -12.29 -5.83 -35.31
CA GLU A 366 -11.69 -6.35 -34.09
C GLU A 366 -10.99 -5.25 -33.28
N THR A 367 -11.17 -5.25 -31.96
CA THR A 367 -10.58 -4.26 -31.06
C THR A 367 -9.70 -4.91 -29.99
N LEU A 368 -8.77 -4.15 -29.40
CA LEU A 368 -7.95 -4.64 -28.28
C LEU A 368 -8.68 -4.62 -26.92
N ASP A 369 -10.00 -4.40 -26.90
CA ASP A 369 -10.89 -4.43 -25.73
C ASP A 369 -10.52 -3.48 -24.57
N GLY A 370 -9.59 -2.54 -24.77
CA GLY A 370 -9.03 -1.74 -23.67
C GLY A 370 -8.31 -2.59 -22.61
N ARG A 371 -7.75 -3.73 -23.03
CA ARG A 371 -7.08 -4.68 -22.14
C ARG A 371 -5.81 -4.09 -21.55
N GLN A 372 -5.56 -4.39 -20.28
CA GLN A 372 -4.34 -4.01 -19.56
C GLN A 372 -3.70 -5.23 -18.91
N HIS A 373 -2.40 -5.16 -18.64
CA HIS A 373 -1.58 -6.29 -18.17
C HIS A 373 -1.69 -7.54 -19.06
N ALA A 374 -1.94 -7.34 -20.35
CA ALA A 374 -1.77 -8.36 -21.37
C ALA A 374 -0.28 -8.68 -21.54
N SER A 375 0.03 -9.72 -22.32
CA SER A 375 1.37 -9.93 -22.87
C SER A 375 1.30 -9.87 -24.39
N ALA A 376 2.40 -9.47 -25.01
CA ALA A 376 2.52 -9.53 -26.45
C ALA A 376 3.88 -10.09 -26.87
N ALA A 377 3.91 -10.83 -27.98
CA ALA A 377 5.12 -11.39 -28.56
C ALA A 377 5.07 -11.29 -30.09
N ARG A 378 6.20 -10.93 -30.70
CA ARG A 378 6.33 -10.71 -32.14
C ARG A 378 7.09 -11.87 -32.78
N PHE A 379 6.48 -12.52 -33.77
CA PHE A 379 7.12 -13.55 -34.60
C PHE A 379 8.03 -12.92 -35.67
N ALA A 380 8.94 -13.72 -36.23
CA ALA A 380 9.89 -13.28 -37.26
C ALA A 380 9.20 -12.78 -38.54
N ASN A 381 8.00 -13.29 -38.86
CA ASN A 381 7.20 -12.83 -39.99
C ASN A 381 6.54 -11.45 -39.75
N GLY A 382 6.72 -10.85 -38.58
CA GLY A 382 6.17 -9.56 -38.20
C GLY A 382 4.79 -9.61 -37.53
N THR A 383 4.09 -10.74 -37.56
CA THR A 383 2.83 -10.92 -36.83
C THR A 383 3.08 -10.86 -35.32
N ILE A 384 2.15 -10.25 -34.60
CA ILE A 384 2.21 -10.07 -33.14
C ILE A 384 1.04 -10.80 -32.51
N LEU A 385 1.32 -11.71 -31.59
CA LEU A 385 0.33 -12.29 -30.70
C LEU A 385 0.14 -11.39 -29.49
N ILE A 386 -1.10 -11.01 -29.19
CA ILE A 386 -1.52 -10.37 -27.95
C ILE A 386 -2.37 -11.38 -27.17
N ASN A 387 -1.86 -11.83 -26.02
CA ASN A 387 -2.53 -12.81 -25.17
C ASN A 387 -3.04 -12.19 -23.86
N GLY A 388 -4.25 -12.61 -23.49
CA GLY A 388 -4.86 -12.32 -22.20
C GLY A 388 -4.99 -10.83 -21.89
N GLY A 389 -4.73 -10.47 -20.63
CA GLY A 389 -5.02 -9.15 -20.07
C GLY A 389 -6.41 -9.09 -19.45
N ARG A 390 -6.80 -7.90 -18.99
CA ARG A 390 -8.10 -7.68 -18.34
C ARG A 390 -8.64 -6.27 -18.58
N THR A 391 -9.94 -6.09 -18.43
CA THR A 391 -10.60 -4.76 -18.42
C THR A 391 -10.93 -4.28 -17.00
N SER A 392 -11.07 -5.22 -16.06
CA SER A 392 -11.22 -4.97 -14.63
C SER A 392 -10.66 -6.18 -13.85
N PRO A 393 -10.36 -6.08 -12.54
CA PRO A 393 -9.88 -7.21 -11.75
C PRO A 393 -10.83 -8.44 -11.76
N LEU A 394 -12.09 -8.25 -12.16
CA LEU A 394 -13.09 -9.30 -12.29
C LEU A 394 -13.28 -9.80 -13.75
N ASN A 395 -12.82 -9.03 -14.73
CA ASN A 395 -13.10 -9.26 -16.15
C ASN A 395 -11.79 -9.48 -16.92
N ALA A 396 -11.37 -10.74 -17.00
CA ALA A 396 -10.27 -11.15 -17.86
C ALA A 396 -10.70 -11.14 -19.34
N CYS A 397 -9.80 -10.74 -20.22
CA CYS A 397 -9.99 -10.85 -21.66
C CYS A 397 -9.92 -12.32 -22.08
N GLN A 398 -10.93 -12.76 -22.84
CA GLN A 398 -11.10 -14.18 -23.19
C GLN A 398 -10.36 -14.56 -24.47
N ASN A 399 -10.20 -13.61 -25.39
CA ASN A 399 -9.72 -13.87 -26.73
C ASN A 399 -8.30 -13.35 -26.93
N ASP A 400 -7.53 -14.11 -27.68
CA ASP A 400 -6.22 -13.71 -28.19
C ASP A 400 -6.37 -12.99 -29.52
N ILE A 401 -5.45 -12.07 -29.80
CA ILE A 401 -5.48 -11.25 -31.01
C ILE A 401 -4.16 -11.42 -31.76
N LEU A 402 -4.23 -11.69 -33.05
CA LEU A 402 -3.10 -11.51 -33.96
C LEU A 402 -3.19 -10.14 -34.59
N LEU A 403 -2.14 -9.35 -34.44
CA LEU A 403 -1.91 -8.14 -35.21
C LEU A 403 -0.93 -8.43 -36.33
N SER A 404 -1.36 -8.22 -37.57
CA SER A 404 -0.52 -8.34 -38.75
C SER A 404 -0.21 -6.97 -39.33
N PRO A 405 1.07 -6.62 -39.56
CA PRO A 405 1.43 -5.35 -40.18
C PRO A 405 0.93 -5.30 -41.63
N ASN A 406 0.48 -4.13 -42.07
CA ASN A 406 0.22 -3.88 -43.47
C ASN A 406 1.56 -3.75 -44.24
N GLN A 407 1.62 -4.26 -45.47
CA GLN A 407 2.85 -4.28 -46.26
C GLN A 407 3.19 -2.93 -46.90
N GLU A 408 2.20 -2.06 -47.11
CA GLU A 408 2.33 -0.77 -47.78
C GLU A 408 2.36 0.41 -46.80
N ASP A 409 1.71 0.29 -45.65
CA ASP A 409 1.56 1.35 -44.67
C ASP A 409 1.96 0.89 -43.26
N ILE A 410 3.13 1.32 -42.80
CA ILE A 410 3.69 0.97 -41.49
C ILE A 410 2.83 1.44 -40.30
N TYR A 411 1.87 2.35 -40.54
CA TYR A 411 0.94 2.83 -39.53
C TYR A 411 -0.38 2.05 -39.51
N LYS A 412 -0.53 1.01 -40.35
CA LYS A 412 -1.73 0.17 -40.43
C LYS A 412 -1.43 -1.27 -40.06
N PHE A 413 -2.34 -1.83 -39.27
CA PHE A 413 -2.34 -3.24 -38.89
C PHE A 413 -3.74 -3.82 -39.09
N THR A 414 -3.84 -5.12 -39.35
CA THR A 414 -5.12 -5.85 -39.29
C THR A 414 -5.15 -6.68 -38.02
N ALA A 415 -6.26 -6.63 -37.28
CA ALA A 415 -6.45 -7.47 -36.10
C ALA A 415 -7.36 -8.65 -36.42
N VAL A 416 -6.99 -9.83 -35.94
CA VAL A 416 -7.79 -11.05 -36.05
C VAL A 416 -7.90 -11.69 -34.66
N CYS A 417 -9.13 -11.89 -34.20
CA CYS A 417 -9.41 -12.66 -33.00
C CYS A 417 -9.15 -14.15 -33.27
N ILE A 418 -8.30 -14.79 -32.47
CA ILE A 418 -8.12 -16.24 -32.48
C ILE A 418 -9.11 -16.89 -31.53
N LYS A 419 -9.74 -17.98 -31.97
CA LYS A 419 -10.61 -18.83 -31.15
C LYS A 419 -10.15 -20.28 -31.27
N PRO A 420 -9.10 -20.68 -30.55
CA PRO A 420 -8.60 -22.04 -30.64
C PRO A 420 -9.49 -22.98 -29.83
N ASP A 421 -9.60 -24.23 -30.24
CA ASP A 421 -10.39 -25.26 -29.52
C ASP A 421 -9.87 -25.49 -28.08
N PHE A 422 -8.58 -25.23 -27.88
CA PHE A 422 -7.91 -25.27 -26.59
C PHE A 422 -7.11 -23.97 -26.38
N ALA A 423 -7.26 -23.36 -25.20
CA ALA A 423 -6.57 -22.13 -24.82
C ALA A 423 -6.21 -22.13 -23.33
N PRO A 424 -5.15 -21.42 -22.92
CA PRO A 424 -4.89 -21.12 -21.52
C PRO A 424 -6.09 -20.40 -20.90
N LYS A 425 -6.35 -20.63 -19.61
CA LYS A 425 -7.35 -19.86 -18.87
C LYS A 425 -7.11 -18.33 -19.04
N PRO A 426 -8.17 -17.52 -19.21
CA PRO A 426 -8.08 -16.07 -19.24
C PRO A 426 -7.30 -15.52 -18.05
N ARG A 427 -6.24 -14.75 -18.33
CA ARG A 427 -5.23 -14.37 -17.33
C ARG A 427 -4.55 -13.05 -17.66
N TRP A 428 -3.91 -12.44 -16.67
CA TRP A 428 -3.12 -11.22 -16.81
C TRP A 428 -1.87 -11.26 -15.94
N ARG A 429 -0.95 -10.30 -16.13
CA ARG A 429 0.35 -10.24 -15.40
C ARG A 429 1.20 -11.52 -15.55
N HIS A 430 0.98 -12.25 -16.64
CA HIS A 430 1.82 -13.35 -17.11
C HIS A 430 2.88 -12.81 -18.07
N THR A 431 3.73 -13.68 -18.62
CA THR A 431 4.63 -13.33 -19.72
C THR A 431 4.38 -14.22 -20.93
N VAL A 432 4.57 -13.69 -22.13
CA VAL A 432 4.67 -14.46 -23.38
C VAL A 432 5.97 -14.09 -24.07
N ASN A 433 6.77 -15.08 -24.46
CA ASN A 433 8.05 -14.88 -25.16
C ASN A 433 8.15 -15.82 -26.36
N ILE A 434 8.87 -15.40 -27.41
CA ILE A 434 9.17 -16.29 -28.53
C ILE A 434 10.24 -17.30 -28.12
N VAL A 435 10.02 -18.56 -28.46
CA VAL A 435 10.96 -19.65 -28.31
C VAL A 435 11.09 -20.40 -29.64
N TRP A 436 12.27 -20.96 -29.88
CA TRP A 436 12.55 -21.73 -31.09
C TRP A 436 12.70 -23.21 -30.73
N SER A 437 12.04 -24.07 -31.51
CA SER A 437 12.14 -25.52 -31.36
C SER A 437 12.02 -26.19 -32.72
N HIS A 438 12.96 -27.09 -33.03
CA HIS A 438 12.98 -27.86 -34.29
C HIS A 438 12.78 -26.98 -35.54
N GLY A 439 13.43 -25.81 -35.57
CA GLY A 439 13.36 -24.87 -36.70
C GLY A 439 12.07 -24.05 -36.80
N ASN A 440 11.16 -24.14 -35.82
CA ASN A 440 9.90 -23.39 -35.82
C ASN A 440 9.83 -22.43 -34.61
N GLU A 441 9.17 -21.29 -34.83
CA GLU A 441 8.84 -20.33 -33.77
C GLU A 441 7.56 -20.71 -33.04
N PHE A 442 7.58 -20.54 -31.73
CA PHE A 442 6.41 -20.68 -30.87
C PHE A 442 6.35 -19.53 -29.87
N ALA A 443 5.16 -19.21 -29.39
CA ALA A 443 4.99 -18.29 -28.26
C ALA A 443 4.80 -19.08 -26.96
N PHE A 444 5.72 -18.91 -26.03
CA PHE A 444 5.72 -19.56 -24.71
C PHE A 444 5.11 -18.65 -23.67
N LEU A 445 4.03 -19.12 -23.03
CA LEU A 445 3.32 -18.44 -21.94
C LEU A 445 3.70 -19.03 -20.60
N PHE A 446 3.95 -18.17 -19.60
CA PHE A 446 4.18 -18.60 -18.22
C PHE A 446 3.47 -17.73 -17.17
N GLY A 447 2.85 -18.41 -16.20
CA GLY A 447 2.39 -17.84 -14.95
C GLY A 447 1.24 -16.84 -15.11
N GLY A 448 1.28 -15.80 -14.28
CA GLY A 448 0.21 -14.80 -14.17
C GLY A 448 -0.83 -15.18 -13.14
N ARG A 449 -2.03 -14.61 -13.30
CA ARG A 449 -3.15 -14.82 -12.40
C ARG A 449 -4.50 -14.73 -13.10
N THR A 450 -5.51 -15.28 -12.44
CA THR A 450 -6.92 -15.16 -12.82
C THR A 450 -7.71 -14.42 -11.73
N SER A 451 -9.02 -14.29 -11.91
CA SER A 451 -9.93 -13.78 -10.88
C SER A 451 -10.05 -14.73 -9.68
N ALA A 452 -9.87 -16.04 -9.89
CA ALA A 452 -10.00 -17.07 -8.87
C ALA A 452 -8.65 -17.57 -8.33
N GLU A 453 -7.61 -17.61 -9.16
CA GLU A 453 -6.27 -18.11 -8.82
C GLU A 453 -5.28 -16.94 -8.72
N TYR A 454 -4.76 -16.69 -7.52
CA TYR A 454 -3.89 -15.53 -7.26
C TYR A 454 -2.53 -15.62 -7.94
N THR A 455 -1.97 -16.81 -8.11
CA THR A 455 -0.70 -17.06 -8.82
C THR A 455 -0.76 -18.40 -9.57
N LEU A 456 -0.23 -18.41 -10.79
CA LEU A 456 -0.18 -19.58 -11.67
C LEU A 456 1.27 -20.03 -11.91
N ASN A 457 1.45 -21.32 -12.18
CA ASN A 457 2.74 -21.92 -12.60
C ASN A 457 2.62 -22.81 -13.85
N ASP A 458 1.44 -22.84 -14.47
CA ASP A 458 1.22 -23.53 -15.73
C ASP A 458 1.98 -22.82 -16.87
N CYS A 459 2.35 -23.62 -17.87
CA CYS A 459 3.09 -23.17 -19.04
C CYS A 459 2.37 -23.64 -20.29
N TYR A 460 2.31 -22.80 -21.32
CA TYR A 460 1.67 -23.13 -22.59
C TYR A 460 2.53 -22.70 -23.76
N VAL A 461 2.35 -23.37 -24.89
CA VAL A 461 3.01 -23.07 -26.15
C VAL A 461 1.95 -22.83 -27.21
N TYR A 462 2.04 -21.72 -27.91
CA TYR A 462 1.21 -21.40 -29.07
C TYR A 462 1.99 -21.59 -30.36
N SER A 463 1.39 -22.29 -31.31
CA SER A 463 1.90 -22.52 -32.65
C SER A 463 1.24 -21.58 -33.65
N PRO A 464 1.98 -20.65 -34.29
CA PRO A 464 1.41 -19.76 -35.30
C PRO A 464 0.99 -20.50 -36.59
N THR A 465 1.57 -21.67 -36.86
CA THR A 465 1.26 -22.48 -38.07
C THR A 465 -0.08 -23.18 -37.95
N THR A 466 -0.39 -23.73 -36.77
CA THR A 466 -1.64 -24.47 -36.53
C THR A 466 -2.70 -23.60 -35.86
N ASN A 467 -2.34 -22.42 -35.36
CA ASN A 467 -3.21 -21.51 -34.61
C ASN A 467 -3.80 -22.18 -33.35
N MET A 468 -2.98 -23.01 -32.67
CA MET A 468 -3.40 -23.79 -31.51
C MET A 468 -2.46 -23.59 -30.32
N TRP A 469 -3.03 -23.62 -29.12
CA TRP A 469 -2.27 -23.75 -27.88
C TRP A 469 -2.06 -25.22 -27.51
N SER A 470 -1.01 -25.50 -26.76
CA SER A 470 -0.74 -26.78 -26.11
C SER A 470 -0.16 -26.54 -24.72
N GLU A 471 -0.61 -27.30 -23.73
CA GLU A 471 -0.07 -27.22 -22.37
C GLU A 471 1.26 -27.96 -22.30
N VAL A 472 2.25 -27.36 -21.62
CA VAL A 472 3.53 -28.03 -21.37
C VAL A 472 3.29 -29.18 -20.38
N PRO A 473 3.80 -30.40 -20.65
CA PRO A 473 3.54 -31.56 -19.80
C PRO A 473 3.94 -31.32 -18.34
N LEU A 474 3.12 -31.84 -17.41
CA LEU A 474 3.37 -31.76 -15.96
C LEU A 474 4.67 -32.43 -15.51
N THR A 475 5.24 -33.30 -16.34
CA THR A 475 6.55 -33.93 -16.11
C THR A 475 7.73 -32.97 -16.31
N ALA A 476 7.50 -31.80 -16.92
CA ALA A 476 8.51 -30.77 -17.08
C ALA A 476 8.77 -30.06 -15.74
N GLN A 477 10.02 -29.65 -15.52
CA GLN A 477 10.37 -28.76 -14.41
C GLN A 477 9.78 -27.37 -14.68
N THR A 478 8.70 -27.03 -13.99
CA THR A 478 8.05 -25.72 -14.09
C THR A 478 8.53 -24.77 -12.99
N PRO A 479 8.68 -23.47 -13.25
CA PRO A 479 9.06 -22.52 -12.20
C PRO A 479 7.93 -22.36 -11.17
N SER A 480 8.26 -21.87 -9.97
CA SER A 480 7.26 -21.65 -8.92
C SER A 480 6.21 -20.59 -9.31
N ARG A 481 5.00 -20.75 -8.76
CA ARG A 481 3.82 -19.89 -9.03
C ARG A 481 4.15 -18.41 -8.85
N ARG A 482 3.84 -17.59 -9.85
CA ARG A 482 4.08 -16.14 -9.81
C ARG A 482 3.24 -15.36 -10.82
N HIS A 483 3.10 -14.07 -10.57
CA HIS A 483 2.57 -13.07 -11.50
C HIS A 483 3.43 -11.80 -11.42
N SER A 484 3.16 -10.82 -12.27
CA SER A 484 3.88 -9.53 -12.29
C SER A 484 5.39 -9.69 -12.46
N HIS A 485 5.81 -10.64 -13.28
CA HIS A 485 7.21 -10.94 -13.52
C HIS A 485 7.58 -10.59 -14.96
N ALA A 486 8.88 -10.44 -15.21
CA ALA A 486 9.44 -10.38 -16.56
C ALA A 486 10.14 -11.70 -16.87
N ALA A 487 10.21 -12.02 -18.16
CA ALA A 487 10.92 -13.19 -18.67
C ALA A 487 11.61 -12.81 -19.97
N VAL A 488 12.72 -13.48 -20.27
CA VAL A 488 13.48 -13.31 -21.50
C VAL A 488 13.92 -14.69 -21.98
N THR A 489 13.87 -14.91 -23.29
CA THR A 489 14.40 -16.12 -23.91
C THR A 489 15.91 -15.97 -24.08
N VAL A 490 16.68 -16.95 -23.59
CA VAL A 490 18.13 -17.04 -23.79
C VAL A 490 18.42 -18.28 -24.62
N TYR A 491 19.12 -18.09 -25.74
CA TYR A 491 19.60 -19.20 -26.57
C TYR A 491 20.95 -19.65 -26.01
N ILE A 492 21.03 -20.93 -25.65
CA ILE A 492 22.24 -21.57 -25.11
C ILE A 492 22.94 -22.33 -26.23
#